data_AF-A0A355SHV8-F1
#
_entry.id   AF-A0A355SHV8-F1
#
_cell.length_a   1.000
_cell.length_b   1.000
_cell.length_c   1.000
_cell.angle_alpha   90.00
_cell.angle_beta   90.00
_cell.angle_gamma   90.00
#
_symmetry.space_group_name_H-M   'P 1'
#
loop_
_entity.id
_entity.type
_entity.pdbx_description
1 polymer ?
#
loop_
_entity_poly.entity_id
_entity_poly.type
_entity_poly.pdbx_seq_one_letter_code
_entity_poly.pdbx_strand_id
1 'polypeptide(L)' 'GNADINIATMRVGRKNRGDIALMAITIDENVPWDILESIKKMDGIFQTKLIEF' A
#
# COMPACT_ATOMS: atom_id res chain seq x y z
N GLY A 1 3.15 13.33 -1.71
CA GLY A 1 3.01 12.44 -0.55
C GLY A 1 2.37 13.24 0.57
N ASN A 2 1.45 12.64 1.31
CA ASN A 2 0.71 13.33 2.39
C ASN A 2 1.17 12.90 3.79
N ALA A 3 2.16 12.02 3.88
CA ALA A 3 2.55 11.35 5.11
C ALA A 3 4.08 11.29 5.33
N ASP A 4 4.86 11.98 4.50
CA ASP A 4 6.34 12.06 4.56
C ASP A 4 7.09 10.72 4.68
N ILE A 5 6.51 9.65 4.12
CA ILE A 5 7.15 8.34 4.04
C ILE A 5 7.85 8.17 2.69
N ASN A 6 9.11 7.77 2.73
CA ASN A 6 9.88 7.40 1.55
C ASN A 6 9.46 6.01 1.04
N ILE A 7 9.04 5.95 -0.22
CA ILE A 7 8.69 4.70 -0.89
C ILE A 7 9.93 4.18 -1.62
N ALA A 8 10.52 3.11 -1.12
CA ALA A 8 11.69 2.48 -1.73
C ALA A 8 11.34 1.82 -3.07
N THR A 9 10.21 1.12 -3.12
CA THR A 9 9.73 0.47 -4.33
C THR A 9 8.21 0.35 -4.30
N MET A 10 7.57 0.59 -5.44
CA MET A 10 6.14 0.34 -5.65
C MET A 10 5.96 -0.50 -6.91
N ARG A 11 5.24 -1.63 -6.78
CA ARG A 11 4.85 -2.47 -7.91
C ARG A 11 3.36 -2.72 -7.91
N VAL A 12 2.76 -2.66 -9.10
CA VAL A 12 1.33 -2.95 -9.30
C VAL A 12 1.21 -4.04 -10.36
N GLY A 13 0.64 -5.17 -9.97
CA GLY A 13 0.32 -6.28 -10.85
C GLY A 13 -1.20 -6.39 -11.05
N ARG A 14 -1.64 -6.65 -12.27
CA ARG A 14 -3.03 -6.97 -12.59
C ARG A 14 -3.09 -7.93 -13.77
N LYS A 15 -4.10 -8.78 -13.80
CA LYS A 15 -4.30 -9.75 -14.89
C LYS A 15 -4.90 -9.10 -16.13
N ASN A 16 -5.95 -8.29 -15.96
CA ASN A 16 -6.57 -7.50 -17.02
C ASN A 16 -6.75 -6.04 -16.61
N ARG A 17 -7.01 -5.17 -17.58
CA ARG A 17 -7.35 -3.77 -17.34
C ARG A 17 -8.76 -3.67 -16.75
N GLY A 18 -8.90 -3.02 -15.59
CA GLY A 18 -10.18 -2.86 -14.88
C GLY A 18 -10.43 -3.88 -13.77
N ASP A 19 -9.65 -4.97 -13.73
CA ASP A 19 -9.70 -5.95 -12.65
C ASP A 19 -8.96 -5.46 -11.39
N ILE A 20 -9.21 -6.17 -10.29
CA ILE A 20 -8.48 -6.01 -9.02
C ILE A 20 -6.98 -6.06 -9.28
N ALA A 21 -6.27 -5.07 -8.75
CA ALA A 21 -4.83 -4.98 -8.80
C ALA A 21 -4.21 -5.36 -7.45
N LEU A 22 -3.08 -6.06 -7.49
CA LEU A 22 -2.23 -6.27 -6.33
C LEU A 22 -1.13 -5.21 -6.34
N MET A 23 -1.07 -4.42 -5.28
CA MET A 23 -0.02 -3.43 -5.06
C MET A 23 0.91 -3.90 -3.94
N ALA A 24 2.20 -3.91 -4.21
CA ALA A 24 3.25 -4.15 -3.23
C ALA A 24 4.07 -2.87 -3.09
N ILE A 25 4.18 -2.37 -1.86
CA ILE A 25 4.97 -1.19 -1.52
C ILE A 25 6.02 -1.63 -0.50
N THR A 26 7.27 -1.32 -0.78
CA THR A 26 8.39 -1.46 0.16
C THR A 26 8.77 -0.08 0.65
N ILE A 27 8.93 0.04 1.95
CA ILE A 27 9.21 1.30 2.66
C ILE A 27 10.46 1.05 3.50
N ASP A 28 11.38 2.00 3.50
CA ASP A 28 12.65 1.88 4.24
C ASP A 28 12.49 2.18 5.73
N GLU A 29 11.43 2.90 6.08
CA GLU A 29 11.08 3.31 7.43
C GLU A 29 9.83 2.59 7.95
N ASN A 30 9.70 2.53 9.27
CA ASN A 30 8.57 1.85 9.87
C ASN A 30 7.26 2.60 9.56
N VAL A 31 6.21 1.89 9.13
CA VAL A 31 4.94 2.53 8.74
C VAL A 31 4.09 2.78 9.98
N PRO A 32 3.79 4.04 10.32
CA PRO A 32 2.88 4.37 11.41
C PRO A 32 1.51 3.71 11.26
N TRP A 33 0.95 3.23 12.37
CA TRP A 33 -0.32 2.48 12.38
C TRP A 33 -1.51 3.30 11.86
N ASP A 34 -1.55 4.60 12.17
CA ASP A 34 -2.56 5.55 11.68
C ASP A 34 -2.56 5.65 10.15
N ILE A 35 -1.39 5.58 9.52
CA ILE A 35 -1.26 5.59 8.06
C ILE A 35 -1.80 4.28 7.48
N LEU A 36 -1.48 3.12 8.07
CA LEU A 36 -2.05 1.84 7.65
C LEU A 36 -3.58 1.82 7.74
N GLU A 37 -4.13 2.37 8.82
CA GLU A 37 -5.58 2.49 9.01
C GLU A 37 -6.20 3.46 8.00
N SER A 38 -5.51 4.54 7.64
CA SER A 38 -5.98 5.46 6.59
C SER A 38 -6.04 4.77 5.22
N ILE A 39 -5.07 3.94 4.88
CA ILE A 39 -5.02 3.20 3.61
C ILE A 39 -6.14 2.16 3.55
N LYS A 40 -6.42 1.46 4.67
CA LYS A 40 -7.53 0.50 4.75
C LYS A 40 -8.90 1.15 4.50
N LYS A 41 -9.06 2.42 4.84
CA LYS A 41 -10.31 3.17 4.68
C LYS A 41 -10.43 3.87 3.33
N MET A 42 -9.39 3.80 2.50
CA MET A 42 -9.40 4.44 1.18
C MET A 42 -10.37 3.69 0.24
N ASP A 43 -11.17 4.45 -0.48
CA ASP A 43 -12.12 3.88 -1.45
C ASP A 43 -11.39 3.04 -2.51
N GLY A 44 -11.94 1.86 -2.81
CA GLY A 44 -11.33 0.89 -3.72
C GLY A 44 -10.21 0.02 -3.12
N ILE A 45 -9.86 0.17 -1.84
CA ILE A 45 -8.97 -0.77 -1.14
C ILE A 45 -9.79 -1.89 -0.49
N PHE A 46 -9.64 -3.10 -1.01
CA PHE A 46 -10.35 -4.28 -0.51
C PHE A 46 -9.69 -4.89 0.72
N GLN A 47 -8.35 -4.91 0.74
CA GLN A 47 -7.56 -5.50 1.82
C GLN A 47 -6.15 -4.92 1.84
N THR A 48 -5.60 -4.71 3.03
CA THR A 48 -4.18 -4.42 3.23
C THR A 48 -3.58 -5.39 4.23
N LYS A 49 -2.29 -5.69 4.07
CA LYS A 49 -1.53 -6.49 5.03
C LYS A 49 -0.12 -5.92 5.13
N LEU A 50 0.30 -5.59 6.35
CA LEU A 50 1.69 -5.28 6.65
C LEU A 50 2.46 -6.60 6.77
N ILE A 51 3.62 -6.66 6.14
CA ILE A 51 4.54 -7.81 6.21
C ILE A 51 5.86 -7.28 6.75
N GLU A 52 6.25 -7.73 7.93
CA GLU A 52 7.54 -7.43 8.56
C GLU A 52 8.39 -8.72 8.50
N PHE A 53 9.68 -8.57 8.19
CA PHE A 53 10.65 -9.66 8.09
C PHE A 53 11.73 -9.54 9.16
#